data_AF-A0A377K483-F1
#
_entry.id   AF-A0A377K483-F1
#
_cell.length_a   1.000
_cell.length_b   1.000
_cell.length_c   1.000
_cell.angle_alpha   90.00
_cell.angle_beta   90.00
_cell.angle_gamma   90.00
#
_symmetry.space_group_name_H-M   'P 1'
#
loop_
_entity.id
_entity.type
_entity.pdbx_description
1 polymer ?
#
loop_
_entity_poly.entity_id
_entity_poly.type
_entity_poly.pdbx_seq_one_letter_code
_entity_poly.pdbx_strand_id
1 'polypeptide(L)'
;MHEKNIALLCDEADRLLQLNINLLRQMVEEPDVLSDSKNENRLLFDKQKALKRIEELEGEQIKTARREMVLAVVGTMKAGKSTTINAIVGQEILPNRNRPMTSVPTLIRHVPGKN
;
A
#
# COMPACT_ATOMS: atom_id res chain seq x y z
N MET A 1 -16.82 -17.06 -8.77
CA MET A 1 -15.94 -16.72 -9.91
C MET A 1 -15.00 -15.56 -9.57
N HIS A 2 -15.50 -14.44 -9.04
CA HIS A 2 -14.70 -13.25 -8.71
C HIS A 2 -13.60 -13.46 -7.65
N GLU A 3 -13.85 -14.22 -6.57
CA GLU A 3 -12.82 -14.47 -5.53
C GLU A 3 -11.60 -15.22 -6.06
N LYS A 4 -11.79 -16.19 -6.97
CA LYS A 4 -10.69 -16.91 -7.62
C LYS A 4 -9.83 -15.98 -8.46
N ASN A 5 -10.45 -15.02 -9.17
CA ASN A 5 -9.72 -14.05 -9.97
C ASN A 5 -8.91 -13.08 -9.09
N ILE A 6 -9.47 -12.63 -7.97
CA ILE A 6 -8.75 -11.76 -7.03
C ILE A 6 -7.57 -12.51 -6.40
N ALA A 7 -7.76 -13.77 -6.00
CA ALA A 7 -6.67 -14.60 -5.48
C ALA A 7 -5.54 -14.76 -6.51
N LEU A 8 -5.87 -15.11 -7.75
CA LEU A 8 -4.89 -15.23 -8.84
C LEU A 8 -4.13 -13.93 -9.10
N LEU A 9 -4.81 -12.78 -9.06
CA LEU A 9 -4.17 -11.48 -9.22
C LEU A 9 -3.23 -11.14 -8.05
N CYS A 10 -3.60 -11.48 -6.82
CA CYS A 10 -2.73 -11.32 -5.66
C CYS A 10 -1.49 -12.22 -5.76
N ASP A 11 -1.65 -13.47 -6.18
CA ASP A 11 -0.55 -14.43 -6.34
C ASP A 11 0.43 -13.97 -7.45
N GLU A 12 -0.10 -13.48 -8.57
CA GLU A 12 0.74 -12.93 -9.65
C GLU A 12 1.44 -11.64 -9.22
N ALA A 13 0.76 -10.76 -8.49
CA ALA A 13 1.39 -9.56 -7.93
C ALA A 13 2.53 -9.92 -6.96
N ASP A 14 2.32 -10.90 -6.08
CA ASP A 14 3.36 -11.39 -5.16
C ASP A 14 4.56 -11.96 -5.93
N ARG A 15 4.30 -12.79 -6.96
CA ARG A 15 5.35 -13.33 -7.83
C ARG A 15 6.18 -12.22 -8.51
N LEU A 16 5.53 -11.19 -9.03
CA LEU A 16 6.21 -10.07 -9.69
C LEU A 16 7.04 -9.24 -8.71
N LEU A 17 6.54 -9.02 -7.49
CA LEU A 17 7.28 -8.34 -6.42
C LEU A 17 8.53 -9.13 -6.03
N GLN A 18 8.39 -10.45 -5.82
CA GLN A 18 9.52 -11.34 -5.51
C GLN A 18 10.59 -11.32 -6.60
N LEU A 19 10.17 -11.38 -7.88
CA LEU A 19 11.09 -11.31 -9.00
C LEU A 19 11.86 -9.98 -9.00
N ASN A 20 11.17 -8.86 -8.78
CA ASN A 20 11.80 -7.54 -8.76
C ASN A 20 12.81 -7.40 -7.61
N ILE A 21 12.45 -7.87 -6.41
CA ILE A 21 13.33 -7.89 -5.25
C ILE A 21 14.59 -8.72 -5.54
N ASN A 22 14.43 -9.91 -6.10
CA ASN A 22 15.56 -10.79 -6.40
C ASN A 22 16.52 -10.16 -7.43
N LEU A 23 15.98 -9.54 -8.48
CA LEU A 23 16.78 -8.82 -9.48
C LEU A 23 17.54 -7.65 -8.84
N LEU A 24 16.88 -6.86 -7.99
CA LEU A 24 17.54 -5.74 -7.31
C LEU A 24 18.64 -6.22 -6.36
N ARG A 25 18.44 -7.33 -5.65
CA ARG A 25 19.47 -7.94 -4.79
C ARG A 25 20.67 -8.41 -5.61
N GLN A 26 20.44 -9.07 -6.75
CA GLN A 26 21.51 -9.44 -7.68
C GLN A 26 22.29 -8.22 -8.17
N MET A 27 21.61 -7.13 -8.54
CA MET A 27 22.28 -5.89 -8.97
C MET A 27 23.09 -5.22 -7.86
N VAL A 28 22.70 -5.40 -6.59
CA VAL A 28 23.41 -4.86 -5.42
C VAL A 28 24.65 -5.69 -5.07
N GLU A 29 24.59 -7.01 -5.29
CA GLU A 29 25.66 -7.97 -5.03
C GLU A 29 26.71 -7.98 -6.14
N GLU A 30 26.30 -7.81 -7.40
CA GLU A 30 27.19 -7.80 -8.55
C GLU A 30 28.10 -6.54 -8.55
N PRO A 31 29.43 -6.71 -8.56
CA PRO A 31 30.36 -5.60 -8.61
C PRO A 31 30.22 -4.81 -9.92
N ASP A 32 30.42 -3.49 -9.84
CA ASP A 32 30.41 -2.55 -10.99
C ASP A 32 29.04 -2.35 -11.69
N VAL A 33 27.97 -3.02 -11.23
CA VAL A 33 26.60 -2.82 -11.75
C VAL A 33 25.95 -1.56 -11.17
N LEU A 34 26.14 -1.30 -9.87
CA LEU A 34 25.62 -0.12 -9.20
C LEU A 34 26.78 0.72 -8.65
N SER A 35 26.80 2.00 -9.00
CA SER A 35 27.78 2.95 -8.49
C SER A 35 27.54 3.26 -7.01
N ASP A 36 28.61 3.25 -6.21
CA ASP A 36 28.59 3.90 -4.90
C ASP A 36 28.55 5.42 -5.11
N SER A 37 27.61 6.07 -4.42
CA SER A 37 27.15 7.48 -4.43
C SER A 37 28.20 8.62 -4.46
N LYS A 38 29.47 8.38 -4.82
CA LYS A 38 30.57 9.36 -4.75
C LYS A 38 30.71 10.29 -5.94
N ASN A 39 30.04 10.03 -7.07
CA ASN A 39 30.13 10.90 -8.25
C ASN A 39 29.01 11.95 -8.27
N GLU A 40 29.40 13.21 -8.46
CA GLU A 40 28.54 14.40 -8.53
C GLU A 40 27.50 14.37 -9.67
N ASN A 41 27.63 13.42 -10.60
CA ASN A 41 26.56 13.05 -11.52
C ASN A 41 25.57 12.15 -10.79
N ARG A 42 24.42 12.72 -10.39
CA ARG A 42 23.24 12.02 -9.89
C ARG A 42 22.84 10.88 -10.83
N LEU A 43 23.46 9.71 -10.70
CA LEU A 43 22.96 8.49 -11.30
C LEU A 43 21.57 8.23 -10.71
N LEU A 44 20.60 7.99 -11.60
CA LEU A 44 19.20 7.81 -11.21
C LEU A 44 19.05 6.59 -10.28
N PHE A 45 19.92 5.58 -10.46
CA PHE A 45 20.00 4.37 -9.66
C PHE A 45 21.41 4.22 -9.05
N ASP A 46 21.47 4.16 -7.72
CA ASP A 46 22.66 3.89 -6.93
C ASP A 46 22.37 2.76 -5.94
N LYS A 47 23.41 2.24 -5.28
CA LYS A 47 23.30 1.13 -4.33
C LYS A 47 22.35 1.45 -3.16
N GLN A 48 22.35 2.69 -2.66
CA GLN A 48 21.49 3.09 -1.55
C GLN A 48 20.02 3.15 -1.95
N LYS A 49 19.72 3.68 -3.14
CA LYS A 49 18.37 3.71 -3.71
C LYS A 49 17.85 2.31 -4.02
N ALA A 50 18.70 1.41 -4.52
CA ALA A 50 18.33 0.02 -4.75
C ALA A 50 17.93 -0.67 -3.44
N LEU A 51 18.72 -0.49 -2.37
CA LEU A 51 18.40 -1.00 -1.04
C LEU A 51 17.09 -0.42 -0.50
N LYS A 52 16.89 0.90 -0.61
CA LYS A 52 15.63 1.54 -0.22
C LYS A 52 14.44 1.00 -1.03
N ARG A 53 14.63 0.75 -2.32
CA ARG A 53 13.59 0.21 -3.19
C ARG A 53 13.22 -1.22 -2.81
N ILE A 54 14.19 -2.05 -2.40
CA ILE A 54 13.95 -3.38 -1.85
C ILE A 54 13.06 -3.29 -0.61
N GLU A 55 13.39 -2.40 0.35
CA GLU A 55 12.60 -2.19 1.56
C GLU A 55 11.14 -1.78 1.24
N GLU A 56 10.95 -0.86 0.30
CA GLU A 56 9.61 -0.46 -0.16
C GLU A 56 8.83 -1.65 -0.77
N LEU A 57 9.48 -2.47 -1.61
CA LEU A 57 8.85 -3.62 -2.27
C LEU A 57 8.50 -4.73 -1.29
N GLU A 58 9.35 -4.99 -0.29
CA GLU A 58 9.03 -5.92 0.81
C GLU A 58 7.80 -5.42 1.60
N GLY A 59 7.68 -4.11 1.79
CA GLY A 59 6.49 -3.48 2.37
C GLY A 59 5.22 -3.69 1.53
N GLU A 60 5.31 -3.55 0.21
CA GLU A 60 4.18 -3.83 -0.70
C GLU A 60 3.79 -5.32 -0.70
N GLN A 61 4.77 -6.22 -0.61
CA GLN A 61 4.52 -7.65 -0.53
C GLN A 61 3.63 -8.02 0.67
N ILE A 62 3.91 -7.43 1.83
CA ILE A 62 3.11 -7.61 3.05
C ILE A 62 1.68 -7.09 2.85
N LYS A 63 1.50 -5.95 2.16
CA LYS A 63 0.16 -5.37 1.90
C LYS A 63 -0.65 -6.23 0.94
N THR A 64 -0.03 -6.73 -0.13
CA THR A 64 -0.65 -7.65 -1.10
C THR A 64 -1.09 -8.95 -0.43
N ALA A 65 -0.22 -9.54 0.39
CA ALA A 65 -0.54 -10.77 1.14
C ALA A 65 -1.72 -10.57 2.11
N ARG A 66 -1.84 -9.40 2.73
CA ARG A 66 -2.93 -9.07 3.67
C ARG A 66 -4.21 -8.59 2.99
N ARG A 67 -4.21 -8.43 1.65
CA ARG A 67 -5.33 -7.86 0.87
C ARG A 67 -5.81 -6.52 1.45
N GLU A 68 -4.89 -5.72 1.98
CA GLU A 68 -5.22 -4.42 2.55
C GLU A 68 -5.39 -3.39 1.43
N MET A 69 -6.60 -2.83 1.28
CA MET A 69 -6.87 -1.67 0.44
C MET A 69 -7.07 -0.43 1.32
N VAL A 70 -6.37 0.65 1.00
CA VAL A 70 -6.56 1.95 1.66
C VAL A 70 -7.38 2.86 0.75
N LEU A 71 -8.57 3.25 1.20
CA LEU A 71 -9.44 4.20 0.51
C LEU A 71 -9.47 5.53 1.28
N ALA A 72 -8.97 6.60 0.68
CA ALA A 72 -9.07 7.94 1.26
C ALA A 72 -10.39 8.62 0.84
N VAL A 73 -11.20 9.05 1.82
CA VAL A 73 -12.46 9.78 1.59
C VAL A 73 -12.30 11.23 2.06
N VAL A 74 -12.27 12.18 1.11
CA VAL A 74 -12.03 13.61 1.37
C VAL A 74 -13.21 14.44 0.87
N GLY A 75 -13.49 15.55 1.53
CA GLY A 75 -14.58 16.45 1.16
C GLY A 75 -14.94 17.42 2.28
N THR A 76 -15.68 18.46 1.94
CA THR A 76 -16.15 19.46 2.91
C THR A 76 -17.08 18.83 3.96
N MET A 77 -17.26 19.53 5.08
CA MET A 77 -18.13 19.07 6.14
C MET A 77 -19.56 18.90 5.61
N LYS A 78 -20.26 17.84 6.04
CA LYS A 78 -21.61 17.45 5.57
C LYS A 78 -21.72 16.99 4.11
N ALA A 79 -20.62 16.75 3.40
CA ALA A 79 -20.63 16.17 2.05
C ALA A 79 -21.04 14.67 2.00
N GLY A 80 -21.55 14.09 3.10
CA GLY A 80 -21.97 12.68 3.14
C GLY A 80 -20.84 11.66 3.33
N LYS A 81 -19.61 12.07 3.67
CA LYS A 81 -18.45 11.15 3.83
C LYS A 81 -18.72 9.96 4.76
N SER A 82 -19.23 10.21 5.97
CA SER A 82 -19.56 9.15 6.92
C SER A 82 -20.67 8.24 6.40
N THR A 83 -21.65 8.81 5.70
CA THR A 83 -22.74 8.05 5.03
C THR A 83 -22.19 7.13 3.95
N THR A 84 -21.29 7.61 3.10
CA THR A 84 -20.64 6.81 2.05
C THR A 84 -19.81 5.68 2.65
N ILE A 85 -19.06 5.94 3.72
CA ILE A 85 -18.28 4.91 4.42
C ILE A 85 -19.22 3.85 5.00
N ASN A 86 -20.28 4.24 5.71
CA ASN A 86 -21.25 3.30 6.28
C ASN A 86 -21.93 2.46 5.17
N ALA A 87 -22.23 3.06 4.02
CA ALA A 87 -22.81 2.37 2.88
C ALA A 87 -21.83 1.34 2.25
N ILE A 88 -20.54 1.69 2.14
CA ILE A 88 -19.49 0.78 1.66
C ILE A 88 -19.29 -0.39 2.63
N VAL A 89 -19.28 -0.11 3.94
CA VAL A 89 -19.11 -1.12 4.99
C VAL A 89 -20.38 -1.97 5.17
N GLY A 90 -21.54 -1.42 4.81
CA GLY A 90 -22.86 -2.03 5.02
C GLY A 90 -23.33 -1.97 6.48
N GLN A 91 -22.69 -1.18 7.34
CA GLN A 91 -23.00 -1.02 8.76
C GLN A 91 -22.80 0.42 9.22
N GLU A 92 -23.57 0.86 10.22
CA GLU A 92 -23.51 2.22 10.76
C GLU A 92 -22.36 2.37 11.78
N ILE A 93 -21.12 2.34 11.29
CA ILE A 93 -19.89 2.39 12.12
C ILE A 93 -19.43 3.80 12.47
N LEU A 94 -19.77 4.78 11.63
CA LEU A 94 -19.50 6.20 11.86
C LEU A 94 -20.80 6.94 12.17
N PRO A 95 -20.79 7.89 13.11
CA PRO A 95 -21.98 8.67 13.42
C PRO A 95 -22.33 9.60 12.24
N ASN A 96 -23.63 9.69 11.89
CA ASN A 96 -24.16 10.49 10.76
C ASN A 96 -25.21 11.53 11.20
N ARG A 97 -24.81 12.54 11.97
CA ARG A 97 -25.64 13.66 12.43
C ARG A 97 -25.15 14.98 11.83
N ASN A 98 -26.05 15.96 11.75
CA ASN A 98 -25.86 17.31 11.17
C ASN A 98 -24.81 18.23 11.84
N ARG A 99 -23.90 17.70 12.66
CA ARG A 99 -22.81 18.45 13.31
C ARG A 99 -21.44 18.04 12.74
N PRO A 100 -20.43 18.91 12.80
CA PRO A 100 -19.03 18.54 12.58
C PRO A 100 -18.68 17.28 13.38
N MET A 101 -18.26 16.18 12.74
CA MET A 101 -17.99 14.91 13.46
C MET A 101 -16.59 14.37 13.30
N THR A 102 -15.84 14.84 12.29
CA THR A 102 -14.47 14.39 12.05
C THR A 102 -13.59 15.61 11.86
N SER A 103 -13.02 16.10 12.96
CA SER A 103 -12.00 17.18 12.95
C SER A 103 -10.57 16.62 12.84
N VAL A 104 -10.42 15.30 12.96
CA VAL A 104 -9.15 14.57 12.97
C VAL A 104 -9.21 13.44 11.93
N PRO A 105 -8.12 13.18 11.17
CA PRO A 105 -8.03 12.00 10.31
C PRO A 105 -8.39 10.72 11.08
N THR A 106 -9.38 9.98 10.60
CA THR A 106 -9.89 8.76 11.25
C THR A 106 -9.59 7.56 10.37
N LEU A 107 -8.82 6.61 10.89
CA LEU A 107 -8.53 5.34 10.22
C LEU A 107 -9.53 4.27 10.67
N ILE A 108 -10.17 3.61 9.71
CA ILE A 108 -11.07 2.48 9.96
C ILE A 108 -10.42 1.24 9.33
N ARG A 109 -10.29 0.17 10.13
CA ARG A 109 -9.70 -1.09 9.69
C ARG A 109 -10.47 -2.26 10.29
N HIS A 110 -10.79 -3.24 9.45
CA HIS A 110 -11.32 -4.53 9.91
C HIS A 110 -10.22 -5.33 10.61
N VAL A 111 -10.54 -5.90 11.78
CA VAL A 111 -9.64 -6.77 12.55
C VAL A 111 -10.23 -8.17 12.56
N PRO A 112 -9.57 -9.18 11.95
CA PRO A 112 -10.07 -10.55 11.92
C PRO A 112 -10.41 -11.06 13.34
N GLY A 113 -11.58 -11.69 13.48
CA GLY A 113 -12.03 -12.26 14.77
C GLY A 113 -12.71 -11.29 15.72
N LYS A 114 -12.92 -10.02 15.32
CA LYS A 114 -13.78 -9.08 16.02
C LYS A 114 -14.95 -8.68 15.12
N ASN A 115 -16.17 -9.03 15.54
CA ASN A 115 -17.41 -8.50 14.96
C ASN A 115 -17.79 -7.19 15.63
#